data_AF-A0A8C6QJK5-F1
#
_entry.id   AF-A0A8C6QJK5-F1
#
_cell.length_a   1.000
_cell.length_b   1.000
_cell.length_c   1.000
_cell.angle_alpha   90.00
_cell.angle_beta   90.00
_cell.angle_gamma   90.00
#
_symmetry.space_group_name_H-M   'P 1'
#
loop_
_entity.id
_entity.type
_entity.pdbx_description
1 polymer ?
#
loop_
_entity_poly.entity_id
_entity_poly.type
_entity_poly.pdbx_seq_one_letter_code
_entity_poly.pdbx_strand_id
1 'polypeptide(L)'
;CLALVPLAGRIREGVPAVTGGLLDLKSMIEKVTGKNALRNYGFYGCYCGWGGRGTPKDGTDWCCWVHDHCYGQLEEEGCGIRTQSYKYRFSRGLVTCEHGAFCPMRLCACDRKLVYCLQRNLWSYNPHYQYFPNILC
;
A
#
# COMPACT_ATOMS: atom_id res chain seq x y z
N CYS A 1 -41.90 21.96 -35.51
CA CYS A 1 -41.28 21.94 -34.18
C CYS A 1 -40.13 20.94 -34.19
N LEU A 2 -38.89 21.43 -34.12
CA LEU A 2 -37.69 20.61 -34.12
C LEU A 2 -37.65 19.77 -32.84
N ALA A 3 -37.59 18.45 -32.98
CA ALA A 3 -37.34 17.53 -31.88
C ALA A 3 -35.85 17.58 -31.52
N LEU A 4 -35.52 18.18 -30.38
CA LEU A 4 -34.19 18.14 -29.81
C LEU A 4 -34.04 16.85 -28.98
N VAL A 5 -33.15 15.98 -29.46
CA VAL A 5 -32.68 14.77 -28.79
C VAL A 5 -32.04 15.17 -27.44
N PRO A 6 -32.38 14.52 -26.31
CA PRO A 6 -31.67 14.78 -25.06
C PRO A 6 -30.23 14.26 -25.16
N LEU A 7 -29.29 15.15 -24.86
CA LEU A 7 -27.84 14.93 -24.87
C LEU A 7 -27.46 13.71 -24.01
N ALA A 8 -26.54 12.95 -24.59
CA ALA A 8 -25.92 11.75 -24.06
C ALA A 8 -25.53 11.88 -22.57
N GLY A 9 -25.80 10.79 -21.85
CA GLY A 9 -25.51 10.62 -20.44
C GLY A 9 -24.06 10.92 -20.09
N ARG A 10 -23.88 11.51 -18.91
CA ARG A 10 -22.60 11.73 -18.25
C ARG A 10 -21.77 10.44 -18.28
N ILE A 11 -20.57 10.48 -18.84
CA ILE A 11 -19.54 9.49 -18.54
C ILE A 11 -19.29 9.61 -17.04
N ARG A 12 -19.83 8.67 -16.25
CA ARG A 12 -19.31 8.41 -14.91
C ARG A 12 -17.96 7.74 -15.15
N GLU A 13 -16.89 8.54 -15.18
CA GLU A 13 -15.57 8.04 -14.81
C GLU A 13 -15.70 7.57 -13.36
N GLY A 14 -16.07 6.29 -13.21
CA GLY A 14 -15.95 5.61 -11.94
C GLY A 14 -14.46 5.52 -11.66
N VAL A 15 -14.00 6.32 -10.69
CA VAL A 15 -12.72 6.04 -10.02
C VAL A 15 -12.74 4.55 -9.67
N PRO A 16 -11.76 3.74 -10.11
CA PRO A 16 -11.73 2.32 -9.78
C PRO A 16 -11.90 2.20 -8.28
N ALA A 17 -12.89 1.41 -7.84
CA ALA A 17 -13.07 1.15 -6.43
C ALA A 17 -11.75 0.59 -5.89
N VAL A 18 -11.06 1.35 -5.06
CA VAL A 18 -9.87 0.88 -4.35
C VAL A 18 -10.39 -0.09 -3.30
N THR A 19 -10.53 -1.34 -3.70
CA THR A 19 -10.97 -2.45 -2.85
C THR A 19 -9.98 -2.66 -1.69
N GLY A 20 -10.49 -3.18 -0.57
CA GLY A 20 -10.02 -2.86 0.78
C GLY A 20 -8.55 -3.09 1.10
N GLY A 21 -7.82 -3.97 0.42
CA GLY A 21 -6.42 -4.28 0.76
C GLY A 21 -5.50 -3.06 0.88
N LEU A 22 -5.55 -2.14 -0.09
CA LEU A 22 -4.74 -0.92 -0.02
C LEU A 22 -5.23 0.07 1.06
N LEU A 23 -6.55 0.09 1.33
CA LEU A 23 -7.13 0.90 2.40
C LEU A 23 -6.77 0.35 3.79
N ASP A 24 -6.72 -0.97 3.92
CA ASP A 24 -6.32 -1.70 5.12
C ASP A 24 -4.84 -1.40 5.42
N LEU A 25 -3.97 -1.47 4.41
CA LEU A 25 -2.55 -1.10 4.53
C LEU A 25 -2.38 0.37 4.93
N LYS A 26 -3.07 1.30 4.24
CA LYS A 26 -3.06 2.73 4.57
C LYS A 26 -3.40 2.96 6.05
N SER A 27 -4.50 2.37 6.50
CA SER A 27 -4.98 2.49 7.88
C SER A 27 -3.96 1.91 8.87
N MET A 28 -3.32 0.80 8.52
CA MET A 28 -2.31 0.16 9.37
C MET A 28 -1.03 1.01 9.48
N ILE A 29 -0.54 1.57 8.37
CA ILE A 29 0.62 2.49 8.37
C ILE A 29 0.32 3.69 9.25
N GLU A 30 -0.84 4.34 9.06
CA GLU A 30 -1.23 5.55 9.79
C GLU A 30 -1.29 5.29 11.31
N LYS A 31 -1.86 4.15 11.72
CA LYS A 31 -1.95 3.76 13.14
C LYS A 31 -0.60 3.43 13.77
N VAL A 32 0.27 2.73 13.05
CA VAL A 32 1.54 2.19 13.61
C VAL A 32 2.67 3.22 13.57
N THR A 33 2.73 4.02 12.50
CA THR A 33 3.82 4.99 12.28
C THR A 33 3.46 6.42 12.68
N GLY A 34 2.15 6.74 12.79
CA GLY A 34 1.67 8.10 12.99
C GLY A 34 1.85 9.04 11.79
N LYS A 35 2.33 8.53 10.64
CA LYS A 35 2.53 9.30 9.41
C LYS A 35 1.40 9.06 8.42
N ASN A 36 1.13 10.04 7.55
CA ASN A 36 0.14 9.89 6.48
C ASN A 36 0.69 8.91 5.43
N ALA A 37 0.01 7.78 5.21
CA ALA A 37 0.56 6.71 4.38
C ALA A 37 0.86 7.16 2.94
N LEU A 38 -0.09 7.84 2.30
CA LEU A 38 0.03 8.26 0.91
C LEU A 38 1.13 9.32 0.74
N ARG A 39 1.13 10.36 1.59
CA ARG A 39 2.10 11.46 1.51
C ARG A 39 3.50 11.01 1.87
N ASN A 40 3.65 10.18 2.88
CA ASN A 40 4.98 9.85 3.44
C ASN A 40 5.60 8.60 2.82
N TYR A 41 4.80 7.67 2.29
CA TYR A 41 5.29 6.36 1.83
C TYR A 41 4.79 5.97 0.44
N GLY A 42 3.74 6.61 -0.10
CA GLY A 42 3.13 6.19 -1.37
C GLY A 42 4.02 6.34 -2.61
N PHE A 43 5.11 7.11 -2.51
CA PHE A 43 6.10 7.34 -3.57
C PHE A 43 7.49 7.55 -2.94
N TYR A 44 7.82 6.75 -1.94
CA TYR A 44 9.06 6.93 -1.18
C TYR A 44 10.18 6.07 -1.75
N GLY A 45 11.32 6.67 -2.06
CA GLY A 45 12.48 5.96 -2.58
C GLY A 45 12.18 5.27 -3.92
N CYS A 46 12.68 4.05 -4.09
CA CYS A 46 12.58 3.27 -5.34
C CYS A 46 11.57 2.13 -5.30
N TYR A 47 11.14 1.74 -4.10
CA TYR A 47 10.29 0.57 -3.90
C TYR A 47 8.95 0.92 -3.25
N CYS A 48 8.84 1.96 -2.44
CA CYS A 48 7.55 2.28 -1.84
C CYS A 48 6.58 2.91 -2.85
N GLY A 49 5.57 2.13 -3.26
CA GLY A 49 4.51 2.56 -4.16
C GLY A 49 4.69 2.03 -5.57
N TRP A 50 4.77 2.93 -6.55
CA TRP A 50 5.06 2.55 -7.94
C TRP A 50 6.56 2.56 -8.15
N GLY A 51 7.16 1.44 -8.57
CA GLY A 51 8.62 1.32 -8.67
C GLY A 51 9.06 -0.13 -8.84
N GLY A 52 10.10 -0.52 -8.09
CA GLY A 52 10.54 -1.92 -8.01
C GLY A 52 11.90 -2.23 -8.65
N ARG A 53 12.76 -1.22 -8.86
CA ARG A 53 14.09 -1.40 -9.48
C ARG A 53 15.19 -0.64 -8.76
N GLY A 54 16.44 -0.99 -9.09
CA GLY A 54 17.62 -0.32 -8.57
C GLY A 54 17.99 -0.78 -7.16
N THR A 55 18.61 0.11 -6.38
CA THR A 55 18.99 -0.17 -4.98
C THR A 55 18.12 0.65 -4.03
N PRO A 56 17.57 0.04 -2.96
CA PRO A 56 16.80 0.79 -1.97
C PRO A 56 17.61 1.93 -1.35
N LYS A 57 16.99 3.10 -1.20
CA LYS A 57 17.69 4.34 -0.80
C LYS A 57 18.06 4.41 0.67
N ASP A 58 17.24 3.82 1.54
CA ASP A 58 17.47 3.78 2.98
C ASP A 58 16.71 2.62 3.62
N GLY A 59 16.74 2.55 4.96
CA GLY A 59 16.01 1.53 5.71
C GLY A 59 14.49 1.53 5.51
N THR A 60 13.88 2.68 5.21
CA THR A 60 12.44 2.78 4.88
C THR A 60 12.17 2.13 3.53
N ASP A 61 12.98 2.45 2.52
CA ASP A 61 12.84 1.90 1.17
C ASP A 61 13.13 0.39 1.14
N TRP A 62 14.07 -0.08 1.96
CA TRP A 62 14.31 -1.52 2.17
C TRP A 62 13.09 -2.26 2.72
N CYS A 63 12.28 -1.63 3.58
CA CYS A 63 11.04 -2.23 4.05
C CYS A 63 10.06 -2.48 2.89
N CYS A 64 9.99 -1.54 1.95
CA CYS A 64 9.14 -1.64 0.78
C CYS A 64 9.65 -2.70 -0.21
N TRP A 65 10.97 -2.80 -0.40
CA TRP A 65 11.57 -3.89 -1.18
C TRP A 65 11.16 -5.28 -0.66
N VAL A 66 11.24 -5.49 0.66
CA VAL A 66 10.81 -6.75 1.29
C VAL A 66 9.30 -6.97 1.15
N HIS A 67 8.52 -5.90 1.23
CA HIS A 67 7.07 -5.95 1.07
C HIS A 67 6.65 -6.32 -0.35
N ASP A 68 7.27 -5.72 -1.36
CA ASP A 68 7.07 -6.06 -2.78
C ASP A 68 7.39 -7.54 -3.04
N HIS A 69 8.47 -8.07 -2.45
CA HIS A 69 8.77 -9.50 -2.58
C HIS A 69 7.69 -10.39 -1.94
N CYS A 70 7.16 -9.99 -0.78
CA CYS A 70 6.06 -10.68 -0.12
C CYS A 70 4.80 -10.66 -1.01
N TYR A 71 4.51 -9.51 -1.62
CA TYR A 71 3.38 -9.35 -2.53
C TYR A 71 3.55 -10.18 -3.81
N GLY A 72 4.74 -10.22 -4.41
CA GLY A 72 5.02 -11.04 -5.59
C GLY A 72 4.75 -12.53 -5.34
N GLN A 73 5.16 -13.05 -4.18
CA GLN A 73 4.85 -14.43 -3.78
C GLN A 73 3.34 -14.69 -3.68
N LEU A 74 2.57 -13.72 -3.15
CA LEU A 74 1.12 -13.84 -3.05
C LEU A 74 0.44 -13.75 -4.43
N GLU A 75 0.96 -12.95 -5.35
CA GLU A 75 0.46 -12.89 -6.72
C GLU A 75 0.70 -14.21 -7.46
N GLU A 76 1.87 -14.85 -7.27
CA GLU A 76 2.15 -16.20 -7.79
C GLU A 76 1.18 -17.25 -7.24
N GLU A 77 0.72 -17.08 -6.00
CA GLU A 77 -0.30 -17.92 -5.35
C GLU A 77 -1.75 -17.52 -5.74
N GLY A 78 -1.94 -16.53 -6.63
CA GLY A 78 -3.23 -16.10 -7.14
C GLY A 78 -4.01 -15.14 -6.22
N CYS A 79 -3.36 -14.53 -5.25
CA CYS A 79 -3.99 -13.57 -4.33
C CYS A 79 -4.07 -12.16 -4.94
N GLY A 80 -5.22 -11.49 -4.74
CA GLY A 80 -5.41 -10.11 -5.18
C GLY A 80 -4.79 -9.08 -4.23
N ILE A 81 -3.48 -8.85 -4.29
CA ILE A 81 -2.76 -7.96 -3.33
C ILE A 81 -3.29 -6.52 -3.23
N ARG A 82 -3.90 -5.99 -4.30
CA ARG A 82 -4.46 -4.63 -4.33
C ARG A 82 -5.93 -4.57 -3.97
N THR A 83 -6.63 -5.70 -4.07
CA THR A 83 -8.10 -5.73 -4.02
C THR A 83 -8.65 -6.54 -2.86
N GLN A 84 -7.90 -7.54 -2.40
CA GLN A 84 -8.28 -8.39 -1.29
C GLN A 84 -8.25 -7.60 0.01
N SER A 85 -9.41 -7.41 0.62
CA SER A 85 -9.49 -6.90 2.00
C SER A 85 -9.13 -7.99 3.00
N TYR A 86 -8.68 -7.56 4.18
CA TYR A 86 -8.39 -8.45 5.30
C TYR A 86 -8.81 -7.82 6.64
N LYS A 87 -8.97 -8.66 7.66
CA LYS A 87 -9.34 -8.22 9.01
C LYS A 87 -8.14 -8.24 9.94
N TYR A 88 -7.99 -7.18 10.71
CA TYR A 88 -6.96 -7.08 11.75
C TYR A 88 -7.45 -6.25 12.92
N ARG A 89 -6.82 -6.44 14.08
CA ARG A 89 -7.02 -5.65 15.28
C ARG A 89 -5.76 -4.88 15.61
N PHE A 90 -5.93 -3.67 16.14
CA PHE A 90 -4.84 -2.88 16.71
C PHE A 90 -5.12 -2.65 18.18
N SER A 91 -4.27 -3.17 19.05
CA SER A 91 -4.42 -3.02 20.50
C SER A 91 -3.06 -2.96 21.17
N ARG A 92 -2.86 -1.97 22.05
CA ARG A 92 -1.61 -1.80 22.83
C ARG A 92 -0.35 -1.76 21.95
N GLY A 93 -0.43 -1.08 20.80
CA GLY A 93 0.67 -0.99 19.83
C GLY A 93 0.90 -2.25 18.98
N LEU A 94 0.10 -3.31 19.18
CA LEU A 94 0.22 -4.56 18.46
C LEU A 94 -0.86 -4.72 17.38
N VAL A 95 -0.45 -5.11 16.18
CA VAL A 95 -1.29 -5.51 15.06
C VAL A 95 -1.45 -7.03 15.10
N THR A 96 -2.69 -7.48 15.20
CA THR A 96 -3.06 -8.90 15.15
C THR A 96 -3.92 -9.14 13.92
N CYS A 97 -3.40 -9.89 12.95
CA CYS A 97 -4.17 -10.37 11.80
C CYS A 97 -5.18 -11.41 12.26
N GLU A 98 -6.43 -11.27 11.85
CA GLU A 98 -7.45 -12.27 12.17
C GLU A 98 -7.23 -13.54 11.32
N HIS A 99 -7.55 -14.70 11.90
CA HIS A 99 -7.52 -15.96 11.18
C HIS A 99 -8.61 -15.98 10.11
N GLY A 100 -8.36 -16.66 9.00
CA GLY A 100 -9.31 -16.76 7.90
C GLY A 100 -8.73 -17.47 6.69
N ALA A 101 -9.25 -17.12 5.52
CA ALA A 101 -8.75 -17.62 4.24
C ALA A 101 -7.27 -17.25 4.03
N PHE A 102 -6.60 -18.07 3.22
CA PHE A 102 -5.17 -17.97 2.93
C PHE A 102 -4.74 -16.57 2.49
N CYS A 103 -5.33 -16.03 1.42
CA CYS A 103 -4.93 -14.74 0.85
C CYS A 103 -5.08 -13.56 1.84
N PRO A 104 -6.26 -13.30 2.47
CA PRO A 104 -6.39 -12.24 3.47
C PRO A 104 -5.40 -12.36 4.64
N MET A 105 -5.19 -13.58 5.14
CA MET A 105 -4.32 -13.82 6.28
C MET A 105 -2.86 -13.52 5.94
N ARG A 106 -2.39 -13.98 4.77
CA ARG A 106 -1.01 -13.78 4.32
C ARG A 106 -0.76 -12.33 3.90
N LEU A 107 -1.72 -11.70 3.23
CA LEU A 107 -1.67 -10.29 2.87
C LEU A 107 -1.53 -9.40 4.10
N CYS A 108 -2.38 -9.61 5.12
CA CYS A 108 -2.24 -8.92 6.40
C CYS A 108 -0.87 -9.16 7.04
N ALA A 109 -0.32 -10.37 6.94
CA ALA A 109 0.99 -10.68 7.49
C ALA A 109 2.14 -9.94 6.77
N CYS A 110 2.06 -9.77 5.44
CA CYS A 110 2.98 -8.93 4.67
C CYS A 110 2.89 -7.47 5.16
N ASP A 111 1.69 -6.92 5.24
CA ASP A 111 1.45 -5.52 5.63
C ASP A 111 1.88 -5.25 7.07
N ARG A 112 1.60 -6.19 7.99
CA ARG A 112 2.06 -6.12 9.37
C ARG A 112 3.59 -6.05 9.45
N LYS A 113 4.30 -6.84 8.65
CA LYS A 113 5.78 -6.80 8.61
C LYS A 113 6.27 -5.45 8.08
N LEU A 114 5.64 -4.93 7.02
CA LEU A 114 5.95 -3.62 6.47
C LEU A 114 5.81 -2.53 7.53
N VAL A 115 4.64 -2.39 8.16
CA VAL A 115 4.40 -1.28 9.09
C VAL A 115 5.34 -1.29 10.30
N TYR A 116 5.73 -2.46 10.80
CA TYR A 116 6.72 -2.57 11.88
C TYR A 116 8.14 -2.28 11.41
N CYS A 117 8.47 -2.63 10.17
CA CYS A 117 9.74 -2.22 9.57
C CYS A 117 9.79 -0.69 9.43
N LEU A 118 8.73 -0.07 8.92
CA LEU A 118 8.61 1.39 8.81
C LEU A 118 8.72 2.06 10.18
N GLN A 119 8.04 1.52 11.20
CA GLN A 119 8.11 2.03 12.57
C GLN A 119 9.54 2.03 13.12
N ARG A 120 10.31 0.95 12.89
CA ARG A 120 11.71 0.85 13.33
C ARG A 120 12.64 1.82 12.60
N ASN A 121 12.28 2.23 11.39
CA ASN A 121 13.08 3.16 10.58
C ASN A 121 12.60 4.62 10.66
N LEU A 122 11.71 4.96 11.61
CA LEU A 122 11.23 6.35 11.77
C LEU A 122 12.35 7.34 12.09
N TRP A 123 13.39 6.90 12.81
CA TRP A 123 14.53 7.75 13.20
C TRP A 123 15.45 8.10 12.03
N SER A 124 15.54 7.21 11.02
CA SER A 124 16.36 7.38 9.82
C SER A 124 15.52 7.79 8.60
N TYR A 125 14.25 8.11 8.80
CA TYR A 125 13.36 8.54 7.72
C TYR A 125 13.86 9.84 7.10
N ASN A 126 14.03 9.85 5.79
CA ASN A 126 14.55 10.99 5.03
C ASN A 126 13.45 11.62 4.14
N PRO A 127 12.95 12.82 4.46
CA PRO A 127 11.95 13.51 3.65
C PRO A 127 12.37 13.75 2.19
N HIS A 128 13.67 13.79 1.87
CA HIS A 128 14.15 13.96 0.49
C HIS A 128 13.79 12.80 -0.44
N TYR A 129 13.47 11.63 0.11
CA TYR A 129 13.01 10.49 -0.67
C TYR A 129 11.50 10.43 -0.81
N GLN A 130 10.74 11.39 -0.27
CA GLN A 130 9.32 11.53 -0.63
C GLN A 130 9.18 11.96 -2.08
N TYR A 131 8.29 11.32 -2.82
CA TYR A 131 8.07 11.58 -4.25
C TYR A 131 9.36 11.44 -5.07
N PHE A 132 10.21 10.47 -4.69
CA PHE A 132 11.49 10.27 -5.35
C PHE A 132 11.28 9.80 -6.79
N PRO A 133 11.92 10.43 -7.78
CA PRO A 133 11.68 10.09 -9.17
C PRO A 133 12.33 8.75 -9.51
N ASN A 134 11.51 7.77 -9.91
CA ASN A 134 11.96 6.41 -10.23
C ASN A 134 13.09 6.35 -11.27
N ILE A 135 13.28 7.35 -12.14
CA ILE A 135 14.40 7.40 -13.09
C ILE A 135 15.78 7.49 -12.39
N LEU A 136 15.82 7.94 -11.14
CA LEU A 136 17.01 7.97 -10.29
C LEU A 136 17.18 6.69 -9.45
N CYS A 137 16.36 5.69 -9.77
CA CYS A 137 16.51 4.28 -9.45
C CYS A 137 17.00 3.58 -10.74
#